data_AF-U5CSS4-F1
#
_entry.id   AF-U5CSS4-F1
#
_cell.length_a   1.000
_cell.length_b   1.000
_cell.length_c   1.000
_cell.angle_alpha   90.00
_cell.angle_beta   90.00
_cell.angle_gamma   90.00
#
_symmetry.space_group_name_H-M   'P 1'
#
loop_
_entity.id
_entity.type
_entity.pdbx_description
1 polymer ?
#
loop_
_entity_poly.entity_id
_entity_poly.type
_entity_poly.pdbx_seq_one_letter_code
_entity_poly.pdbx_strand_id
1 'polypeptide(L)' 'MSTAAKIAGVASAGMMLFMGIKKSYAAYHGNEQEEDEKTMKKPGEDGRMLRRDFEENPKDYFLDHRRRKNCYNE' A
#
# COMPACT_ATOMS: atom_id res chain seq x y z
N MET A 1 -39.56 -49.11 0.03
CA MET A 1 -38.91 -47.95 -0.63
C MET A 1 -38.16 -47.18 0.44
N SER A 2 -36.85 -47.05 0.28
CA SER A 2 -35.92 -46.50 1.28
C SER A 2 -36.16 -45.00 1.50
N THR A 3 -36.48 -44.62 2.73
CA THR A 3 -36.71 -43.22 3.17
C THR A 3 -35.38 -42.48 3.38
N ALA A 4 -34.42 -42.66 2.47
CA ALA A 4 -33.06 -42.11 2.58
C ALA A 4 -32.87 -40.82 1.76
N ALA A 5 -33.92 -39.99 1.61
CA ALA A 5 -33.90 -38.88 0.66
C ALA A 5 -34.45 -37.55 1.20
N LYS A 6 -34.27 -37.24 2.50
CA LYS A 6 -34.70 -35.94 3.07
C LYS A 6 -33.76 -35.34 4.13
N ILE A 7 -32.46 -35.63 4.08
CA ILE A 7 -31.46 -34.97 4.95
C ILE A 7 -30.37 -34.23 4.17
N ALA A 8 -30.54 -34.09 2.86
CA ALA A 8 -29.72 -33.21 2.03
C ALA A 8 -30.43 -31.86 1.93
N GLY A 9 -30.08 -30.90 2.79
CA GLY A 9 -30.50 -29.51 2.57
C GLY A 9 -30.91 -28.69 3.78
N VAL A 10 -30.72 -29.14 5.02
CA VAL A 10 -30.79 -28.21 6.16
C VAL A 10 -29.40 -27.62 6.38
N ALA A 11 -28.97 -26.76 5.46
CA ALA A 11 -27.93 -25.79 5.74
C ALA A 11 -28.54 -24.79 6.72
N SER A 12 -28.36 -25.03 8.01
CA SER A 12 -28.74 -24.08 9.04
C SER A 12 -28.00 -22.77 8.76
N ALA A 13 -28.72 -21.64 8.80
CA ALA A 13 -28.13 -20.30 8.58
C ALA A 13 -26.91 -20.03 9.49
N GLY A 14 -26.80 -20.73 10.62
CA GLY A 14 -25.63 -20.70 11.50
C GLY A 14 -24.33 -21.20 10.85
N MET A 15 -24.38 -22.19 9.94
CA MET A 15 -23.17 -22.73 9.32
C MET A 15 -22.59 -21.78 8.25
N MET A 16 -23.44 -20.98 7.59
CA MET A 16 -23.00 -19.92 6.67
C MET A 16 -22.28 -18.79 7.41
N LEU A 17 -22.74 -18.43 8.62
CA LEU A 17 -22.12 -17.37 9.42
C LEU A 17 -20.68 -17.73 9.83
N PHE A 18 -20.43 -18.97 10.23
CA PHE A 18 -19.08 -19.42 10.63
C PHE A 18 -18.10 -19.55 9.44
N MET A 19 -18.57 -19.92 8.25
CA MET A 19 -17.71 -20.02 7.05
C MET A 19 -17.40 -18.63 6.45
N GLY A 20 -18.35 -17.68 6.54
CA GLY A 20 -18.17 -16.31 6.07
C GLY A 20 -17.11 -15.53 6.85
N ILE A 21 -17.02 -15.76 8.16
CA ILE A 21 -16.04 -15.07 9.02
C ILE A 21 -14.59 -15.47 8.68
N LYS A 22 -14.30 -16.72 8.30
CA LYS A 22 -12.91 -17.12 7.98
C LYS A 22 -12.40 -16.54 6.66
N LYS A 23 -13.28 -16.35 5.67
CA LYS A 23 -12.94 -15.75 4.37
C LYS A 23 -12.59 -14.26 4.49
N SER A 24 -13.17 -13.53 5.46
CA SER A 24 -12.86 -12.11 5.64
C SER A 24 -11.50 -11.86 6.30
N TYR A 25 -11.04 -12.70 7.23
CA TYR A 25 -9.72 -12.51 7.86
C TYR A 25 -8.56 -12.59 6.87
N ALA A 26 -8.63 -13.47 5.86
CA ALA A 26 -7.60 -13.56 4.82
C ALA A 26 -7.61 -12.36 3.85
N ALA A 27 -8.73 -11.65 3.72
CA ALA A 27 -8.80 -10.40 2.96
C ALA A 27 -8.31 -9.17 3.74
N TYR A 28 -8.26 -9.25 5.07
CA TYR A 28 -7.75 -8.18 5.95
C TYR A 28 -6.25 -8.24 6.19
N HIS A 29 -5.58 -9.37 5.93
CA HIS A 29 -4.15 -9.36 5.61
C HIS A 29 -3.95 -8.87 4.18
N GLY A 30 -4.49 -7.67 3.91
CA GLY A 30 -4.03 -6.83 2.84
C GLY A 30 -2.56 -6.61 3.14
N ASN A 31 -1.73 -7.29 2.35
CA ASN A 31 -0.47 -6.82 1.84
C ASN A 31 0.13 -5.75 2.76
N GLU A 32 1.09 -6.12 3.60
CA GLU A 32 2.13 -5.17 4.04
C GLU A 32 2.90 -4.80 2.76
N GLN A 33 2.19 -4.00 1.97
CA GLN A 33 2.51 -3.39 0.73
C GLN A 33 3.61 -2.44 1.13
N GLU A 34 4.82 -2.72 0.64
CA GLU A 34 5.95 -1.81 0.63
C GLU A 34 5.40 -0.38 0.64
N GLU A 35 5.65 0.37 1.72
CA GLU A 35 5.20 1.75 1.82
C GLU A 35 5.69 2.46 0.56
N ASP A 36 4.82 2.65 -0.43
CA ASP A 36 5.14 3.35 -1.67
C ASP A 36 5.66 4.72 -1.27
N GLU A 37 6.99 4.87 -1.24
CA GLU A 37 7.61 6.01 -0.61
C GLU A 37 7.14 7.26 -1.37
N LYS A 38 6.42 8.14 -0.67
CA LYS A 38 5.78 9.30 -1.31
C LYS A 38 6.86 10.13 -2.01
N THR A 39 6.80 10.17 -3.33
CA THR A 39 7.72 10.97 -4.15
C THR A 39 7.10 12.31 -4.55
N MET A 40 7.93 13.32 -4.77
CA MET A 40 7.54 14.64 -5.27
C MET A 40 8.45 15.13 -6.40
N LYS A 41 8.02 16.14 -7.15
CA LYS A 41 8.87 16.83 -8.14
C LYS A 41 9.99 17.57 -7.42
N LYS A 42 11.19 17.55 -8.02
CA LYS A 42 12.36 18.29 -7.54
C LYS A 42 12.15 19.80 -7.75
N PRO A 43 12.24 20.66 -6.71
CA PRO A 43 12.15 22.10 -6.90
C PRO A 43 13.35 22.67 -7.70
N GLY A 44 13.10 23.29 -8.85
CA GLY A 44 14.16 23.95 -9.65
C GLY A 44 15.00 23.01 -10.53
N GLU A 45 14.64 21.73 -10.61
CA GLU A 45 15.31 20.72 -11.43
C GLU A 45 14.31 19.72 -12.01
N ASP A 46 14.63 19.15 -13.15
CA ASP A 46 13.88 18.02 -13.66
C ASP A 46 14.11 16.75 -12.82
N GLY A 47 13.05 15.96 -12.66
CA GLY A 47 13.06 14.68 -11.94
C GLY A 47 12.16 14.65 -10.70
N ARG A 48 12.24 13.53 -9.98
CA ARG A 48 11.50 13.28 -8.74
C ARG A 48 12.46 12.97 -7.60
N MET A 49 12.06 13.26 -6.37
CA MET A 49 12.77 12.91 -5.14
C MET A 49 11.79 12.36 -4.10
N LEU A 50 12.29 11.67 -3.08
CA LEU A 50 11.46 11.31 -1.94
C LEU A 50 10.99 12.58 -1.23
N ARG A 51 9.71 12.63 -0.90
CA ARG A 51 9.15 13.77 -0.17
C ARG A 51 9.73 13.84 1.25
N ARG A 52 9.98 12.69 1.88
CA ARG A 52 10.54 12.61 3.24
C ARG A 52 11.88 13.34 3.34
N ASP A 53 12.80 13.11 2.39
CA ASP A 53 14.14 13.71 2.40
C ASP A 53 14.07 15.24 2.29
N PHE A 54 13.12 15.74 1.48
CA PHE A 54 12.90 17.18 1.34
C PHE A 54 12.29 17.81 2.60
N GLU A 55 11.32 17.13 3.22
CA GLU A 55 10.63 17.63 4.42
C GLU A 55 11.53 17.61 5.66
N GLU A 56 12.39 16.60 5.77
CA GLU A 56 13.34 16.47 6.88
C GLU A 56 14.40 17.56 6.85
N ASN A 57 14.98 17.85 5.67
CA ASN A 57 16.00 18.88 5.55
C ASN A 57 15.95 19.60 4.18
N PRO A 58 15.04 20.57 4.03
CA PRO A 58 14.91 21.31 2.77
C PRO A 58 16.14 22.20 2.49
N LYS A 59 16.86 22.62 3.54
CA LYS A 59 18.03 23.50 3.41
C LYS A 59 19.16 22.81 2.64
N ASP A 60 19.44 21.55 2.96
CA ASP A 60 20.50 20.80 2.32
C ASP A 60 20.20 20.54 0.85
N TYR A 61 18.94 20.25 0.51
CA TYR A 61 18.50 20.15 -0.89
C TYR A 61 18.88 21.41 -1.70
N PHE A 62 18.57 22.61 -1.19
CA PHE A 62 18.88 23.85 -1.90
C PHE A 62 20.36 24.23 -1.90
N LEU A 63 21.11 23.84 -0.85
CA LEU A 63 22.57 24.01 -0.83
C LEU A 63 23.22 23.16 -1.92
N ASP A 64 22.86 21.89 -1.99
CA ASP A 64 23.39 20.96 -3.00
C ASP A 64 22.90 21.30 -4.40
N HIS A 65 21.66 21.76 -4.55
CA HIS A 65 21.15 22.25 -5.84
C HIS A 65 21.99 23.43 -6.37
N ARG A 66 22.35 24.40 -5.51
CA ARG A 66 23.24 25.52 -5.90
C ARG A 66 24.65 25.07 -6.22
N ARG A 67 25.24 24.19 -5.41
CA ARG A 67 26.59 23.65 -5.67
C ARG A 67 26.66 22.97 -7.03
N ARG A 68 25.69 22.10 -7.33
CA ARG A 68 25.61 21.42 -8.63
C ARG A 68 25.47 22.41 -9.78
N LYS A 69 24.60 23.42 -9.66
CA LYS A 69 24.48 24.47 -10.68
C LYS A 69 25.78 25.22 -10.92
N ASN A 70 26.56 25.52 -9.88
CA ASN A 70 27.84 26.21 -10.04
C ASN A 70 28.89 25.35 -10.76
N CYS A 71 28.93 24.03 -10.49
CA CYS A 71 29.88 23.12 -11.16
C CYS A 71 29.57 22.87 -12.65
N TYR A 72 28.34 23.07 -13.11
CA TYR A 72 27.97 22.89 -14.53
C TYR A 72 28.20 24.15 -15.39
N ASN A 73 28.52 25.29 -14.78
CA ASN A 73 28.71 26.57 -15.49
C ASN A 73 30.20 26.99 -15.55
N GLU A 74 31.12 26.05 -15.32
CA GLU A 74 32.57 26.20 -15.47
C GLU A 74 33.04 25.38 -16.68
#